data_AF-U4UST6-F1
#
_entry.id   AF-U4UST6-F1
#
_cell.length_a   1.000
_cell.length_b   1.000
_cell.length_c   1.000
_cell.angle_alpha   90.00
_cell.angle_beta   90.00
_cell.angle_gamma   90.00
#
_symmetry.space_group_name_H-M   'P 1'
#
loop_
_entity.id
_entity.type
_entity.pdbx_description
1 polymer ?
#
loop_
_entity_poly.entity_id
_entity_poly.type
_entity_poly.pdbx_seq_one_letter_code
_entity_poly.pdbx_strand_id
1 'polypeptide(L)'
;MNGGSMNVKLNLELKGQMVHCPESDSILFIGSPFIDGLEGLTGSGLFISDIPLHDATRDVILVGEQARAQDGLRRRMDKLKSSIEEGNRAVDKEREKNVSLLHLIFPPDIAKRLWLGETIEAKTHEDVTMLFSDIVGFTSICSTATPMMVINMLQDLYNQFDVYCGQIDVYKVETIGDAYCVAGGLHKDTKTHAQQIAWMAMRMIETCSFHQTHDGQPIRNISTKLKKFGIL
;
A
#
# COMPACT_ATOMS: atom_id res chain seq x y z
N MET A 1 -9.19 52.71 -48.40
CA MET A 1 -8.28 52.17 -49.42
C MET A 1 -6.88 52.19 -48.84
N ASN A 2 -6.35 51.02 -48.48
CA ASN A 2 -4.92 50.77 -48.33
C ASN A 2 -4.74 49.26 -48.47
N GLY A 3 -4.64 48.83 -49.73
CA GLY A 3 -4.30 47.45 -50.07
C GLY A 3 -2.81 47.27 -49.87
N GLY A 4 -2.43 46.68 -48.73
CA GLY A 4 -1.10 46.14 -48.55
C GLY A 4 -1.01 44.82 -49.31
N SER A 5 -0.37 44.82 -50.48
CA SER A 5 0.07 43.59 -51.13
C SER A 5 1.12 42.92 -50.25
N MET A 6 0.69 42.02 -49.37
CA MET A 6 1.58 41.01 -48.80
C MET A 6 1.94 40.06 -49.93
N ASN A 7 3.09 40.29 -50.53
CA ASN A 7 3.70 39.39 -51.48
C ASN A 7 4.22 38.17 -50.69
N VAL A 8 3.32 37.25 -50.34
CA VAL A 8 3.68 35.97 -49.73
C VAL A 8 4.42 35.19 -50.79
N LYS A 9 5.75 35.07 -50.66
CA LYS A 9 6.53 34.17 -51.49
C LYS A 9 6.01 32.74 -51.26
N LEU A 10 5.27 32.23 -52.23
CA LEU A 10 4.88 30.82 -52.36
C LEU A 10 6.14 29.97 -52.60
N ASN A 11 6.92 29.71 -51.55
CA ASN A 11 7.94 28.67 -51.59
C ASN A 11 7.25 27.32 -51.36
N LEU A 12 6.59 26.82 -52.41
CA LEU A 12 6.03 25.47 -52.41
C LEU A 12 7.12 24.47 -52.81
N GLU A 13 7.51 23.63 -51.87
CA GLU A 13 8.42 22.52 -52.14
C GLU A 13 7.63 21.29 -52.58
N LEU A 14 7.98 20.74 -53.74
CA LEU A 14 7.40 19.51 -54.27
C LEU A 14 8.44 18.40 -54.17
N LYS A 15 8.04 17.26 -53.61
CA LYS A 15 8.87 16.07 -53.54
C LYS A 15 8.26 14.98 -54.42
N GLY A 16 9.05 14.43 -55.32
CA GLY A 16 8.55 13.52 -56.34
C GLY A 16 9.64 12.84 -57.15
N GLN A 17 9.21 12.14 -58.18
CA GLN A 17 10.06 11.40 -59.10
C GLN A 17 9.95 12.01 -60.51
N MET A 18 11.07 12.08 -61.21
CA MET A 18 11.12 12.39 -62.64
C MET A 18 11.15 11.08 -63.43
N VAL A 19 10.28 10.96 -64.44
CA VAL A 19 10.11 9.78 -65.29
C VAL A 19 10.26 10.22 -66.75
N HIS A 20 11.15 9.57 -67.50
CA HIS A 20 11.32 9.85 -68.93
C HIS A 20 10.22 9.14 -69.74
N CYS A 21 9.57 9.88 -70.65
CA CYS A 21 8.48 9.43 -71.51
C CYS A 21 8.95 9.39 -72.97
N PRO A 22 9.50 8.26 -73.44
CA PRO A 22 10.19 8.17 -74.74
C PRO A 22 9.27 8.39 -75.95
N GLU A 23 7.97 8.14 -75.83
CA GLU A 23 6.98 8.36 -76.89
C GLU A 23 6.79 9.85 -77.24
N SER A 24 7.16 10.73 -76.31
CA SER A 24 7.00 12.19 -76.43
C SER A 24 8.30 12.97 -76.28
N ASP A 25 9.42 12.27 -76.07
CA ASP A 25 10.75 12.82 -75.76
C ASP A 25 10.70 13.88 -74.64
N SER A 26 10.01 13.55 -73.54
CA SER A 26 9.78 14.48 -72.42
C SER A 26 10.04 13.83 -71.06
N ILE A 27 10.17 14.67 -70.02
CA ILE A 27 10.29 14.22 -68.62
C ILE A 27 9.02 14.61 -67.87
N LEU A 28 8.30 13.60 -67.38
CA LEU A 28 7.15 13.75 -66.50
C LEU A 28 7.61 13.79 -65.04
N PHE A 29 7.26 14.85 -64.33
CA PHE A 29 7.46 14.93 -62.87
C PHE A 29 6.16 14.57 -62.15
N ILE A 30 6.23 13.57 -61.26
CA ILE A 30 5.11 13.16 -60.39
C ILE A 30 5.54 13.38 -58.95
N GLY A 31 4.85 14.22 -58.21
CA GLY A 31 5.20 14.53 -56.84
C GLY A 31 4.06 15.14 -56.04
N SER A 32 4.29 15.20 -54.73
CA SER A 32 3.36 15.73 -53.73
C SER A 32 4.01 16.92 -53.02
N PRO A 33 3.21 17.87 -52.51
CA PRO A 33 3.74 18.99 -51.75
C PRO A 33 4.36 18.51 -50.42
N PHE A 34 5.53 19.02 -50.09
CA PHE A 34 6.21 18.73 -48.84
C PHE A 34 5.76 19.72 -47.76
N ILE A 35 4.82 19.31 -46.91
CA ILE A 35 4.13 20.18 -45.96
C ILE A 35 3.91 19.46 -44.61
N ASP A 36 4.18 20.17 -43.51
CA ASP A 36 3.98 19.67 -42.15
C ASP A 36 2.64 20.15 -41.55
N GLY A 37 1.57 19.41 -41.84
CA GLY A 37 0.25 19.61 -41.22
C GLY A 37 -0.66 20.60 -41.95
N LEU A 38 -1.82 20.92 -41.35
CA LEU A 38 -2.83 21.76 -42.00
C LEU A 38 -2.41 23.24 -42.06
N GLU A 39 -1.67 23.72 -41.06
CA GLU A 39 -1.19 25.11 -41.05
C GLU A 39 -0.24 25.38 -42.22
N GLY A 40 0.68 24.45 -42.53
CA GLY A 40 1.60 24.57 -43.66
C GLY A 40 0.88 24.57 -45.02
N LEU A 41 -0.26 23.87 -45.12
CA LEU A 41 -1.11 23.86 -46.32
C LEU A 41 -1.70 25.26 -46.55
N THR A 42 -2.34 25.82 -45.51
CA THR A 42 -2.94 27.16 -45.59
C THR A 42 -1.90 28.26 -45.80
N GLY A 43 -0.71 28.13 -45.19
CA GLY A 43 0.40 29.06 -45.38
C GLY A 43 0.98 29.04 -46.79
N SER A 44 0.82 27.92 -47.51
CA SER A 44 1.21 27.75 -48.91
C SER A 44 0.06 28.03 -49.89
N GLY A 45 -1.10 28.48 -49.41
CA GLY A 45 -2.28 28.74 -50.24
C GLY A 45 -2.94 27.49 -50.84
N LEU A 46 -2.62 26.31 -50.31
CA LEU A 46 -3.18 25.03 -50.73
C LEU A 46 -4.27 24.57 -49.77
N PHE A 47 -5.25 23.85 -50.31
CA PHE A 47 -6.29 23.19 -49.54
C PHE A 47 -6.06 21.68 -49.49
N ILE A 48 -6.59 21.03 -48.45
CA ILE A 48 -6.53 19.57 -48.35
C ILE A 48 -7.26 18.87 -49.52
N SER A 49 -8.20 19.56 -50.17
CA SER A 49 -8.88 19.09 -51.38
C SER A 49 -7.97 19.01 -52.60
N ASP A 50 -6.86 19.74 -52.61
CA ASP A 50 -5.90 19.75 -53.71
C ASP A 50 -4.98 18.53 -53.68
N ILE A 51 -4.95 17.80 -52.56
CA ILE A 51 -4.23 16.53 -52.43
C ILE A 51 -5.20 15.36 -52.70
N PRO A 52 -4.93 14.52 -53.73
CA PRO A 52 -5.76 13.37 -54.06
C PRO A 52 -5.91 12.38 -52.89
N LEU A 53 -7.05 11.69 -52.83
CA LEU A 53 -7.33 10.70 -51.77
C LEU A 53 -6.37 9.50 -51.74
N HIS A 54 -5.75 9.17 -52.87
CA HIS A 54 -4.80 8.07 -52.99
C HIS A 54 -3.36 8.50 -52.65
N ASP A 55 -3.14 9.80 -52.39
CA ASP A 55 -1.84 10.32 -51.99
C ASP A 55 -1.66 10.13 -50.47
N ALA A 56 -0.64 9.36 -50.07
CA ALA A 56 -0.32 9.09 -48.67
C ALA A 56 0.00 10.36 -47.86
N THR A 57 0.41 11.46 -48.52
CA THR A 57 0.68 12.75 -47.87
C THR A 57 -0.57 13.28 -47.16
N ARG A 58 -1.76 13.02 -47.72
CA ARG A 58 -3.04 13.41 -47.14
C ARG A 58 -3.28 12.74 -45.79
N ASP A 59 -3.03 11.43 -45.71
CA ASP A 59 -3.22 10.66 -44.49
C ASP A 59 -2.24 11.09 -43.40
N VAL A 60 -0.98 11.34 -43.76
CA VAL A 60 0.05 11.82 -42.82
C VAL A 60 -0.35 13.15 -42.20
N ILE A 61 -0.82 14.10 -43.00
CA ILE A 61 -1.26 15.42 -42.54
C ILE A 61 -2.45 15.29 -41.57
N LEU A 62 -3.46 14.48 -41.92
CA LEU A 62 -4.65 14.29 -41.10
C LEU A 62 -4.35 13.57 -39.77
N VAL A 63 -3.51 12.53 -39.80
CA VAL A 63 -3.07 11.81 -38.60
C VAL A 63 -2.27 12.73 -37.68
N GLY A 64 -1.40 13.58 -38.25
CA GLY A 64 -0.63 14.57 -37.50
C GLY A 64 -1.53 15.56 -36.74
N GLU A 65 -2.54 16.13 -37.40
CA GLU A 65 -3.50 17.03 -36.74
C GLU A 65 -4.35 16.33 -35.68
N GLN A 66 -4.82 15.11 -35.96
CA GLN A 66 -5.59 14.34 -34.99
C GLN A 66 -4.76 14.02 -33.74
N ALA A 67 -3.48 13.67 -33.91
CA ALA A 67 -2.57 13.44 -32.81
C ALA A 67 -2.34 14.72 -31.98
N ARG A 68 -2.14 15.88 -32.62
CA ARG A 68 -2.00 17.18 -31.94
C ARG A 68 -3.25 17.55 -31.14
N ALA A 69 -4.44 17.36 -31.72
CA ALA A 69 -5.72 17.62 -31.07
C ALA A 69 -5.93 16.73 -29.82
N GLN A 70 -5.43 15.50 -29.86
CA GLN A 70 -5.59 14.53 -28.77
C GLN A 70 -4.47 14.59 -27.72
N ASP A 71 -3.29 15.15 -28.02
CA ASP A 71 -2.12 15.12 -27.14
C ASP A 71 -2.38 15.77 -25.77
N GLY A 72 -3.07 16.92 -25.76
CA GLY A 72 -3.43 17.61 -24.52
C GLY A 72 -4.33 16.78 -23.61
N LEU A 73 -5.31 16.07 -24.19
CA LEU A 73 -6.20 15.16 -23.46
C LEU A 73 -5.45 13.92 -22.99
N ARG A 74 -4.59 13.35 -23.84
CA ARG A 74 -3.77 12.18 -23.52
C ARG A 74 -2.90 12.43 -22.30
N ARG A 75 -2.17 13.55 -22.27
CA ARG A 75 -1.34 13.95 -21.11
C ARG A 75 -2.15 14.10 -19.82
N ARG A 76 -3.37 14.66 -19.90
CA ARG A 76 -4.26 14.79 -18.74
C ARG A 76 -4.75 13.42 -18.25
N MET A 77 -5.09 12.52 -19.17
CA MET A 77 -5.49 11.15 -18.86
C MET A 77 -4.35 10.37 -18.22
N ASP A 78 -3.14 10.48 -18.74
CA ASP A 78 -1.96 9.84 -18.15
C ASP A 78 -1.69 10.34 -16.73
N LYS A 79 -1.78 11.67 -16.51
CA LYS A 79 -1.62 12.27 -15.18
C LYS A 79 -2.73 11.83 -14.22
N LEU A 80 -3.98 11.80 -14.67
CA LEU A 80 -5.12 11.36 -13.85
C LEU A 80 -4.98 9.88 -13.49
N LYS A 81 -4.58 9.03 -14.45
CA LYS A 81 -4.32 7.62 -14.23
C LYS A 81 -3.24 7.42 -13.17
N SER A 82 -2.10 8.12 -13.29
CA SER A 82 -1.04 8.06 -12.28
C SER A 82 -1.54 8.46 -10.89
N SER A 83 -2.32 9.55 -10.81
CA SER A 83 -2.87 10.02 -9.55
C SER A 83 -3.88 9.03 -8.93
N ILE A 84 -4.71 8.39 -9.75
CA ILE A 84 -5.64 7.33 -9.30
C ILE A 84 -4.86 6.11 -8.79
N GLU A 85 -3.82 5.68 -9.50
CA GLU A 85 -2.98 4.56 -9.09
C GLU A 85 -2.24 4.86 -7.77
N GLU A 86 -1.74 6.08 -7.59
CA GLU A 86 -1.17 6.54 -6.32
C GLU A 86 -2.19 6.56 -5.18
N GLY A 87 -3.40 7.08 -5.45
CA GLY A 87 -4.50 7.10 -4.50
C GLY A 87 -4.91 5.69 -4.05
N ASN A 88 -5.08 4.77 -5.00
CA ASN A 88 -5.39 3.37 -4.69
C ASN A 88 -4.31 2.71 -3.83
N ARG A 89 -3.02 2.91 -4.17
CA ARG A 89 -1.92 2.38 -3.34
C ARG A 89 -1.93 2.95 -1.92
N ALA A 90 -2.25 4.24 -1.76
CA ALA A 90 -2.34 4.86 -0.44
C ALA A 90 -3.50 4.26 0.38
N VAL A 91 -4.67 4.09 -0.24
CA VAL A 91 -5.85 3.46 0.38
C VAL A 91 -5.55 2.01 0.78
N ASP A 92 -4.89 1.23 -0.08
CA ASP A 92 -4.53 -0.15 0.23
C ASP A 92 -3.57 -0.24 1.42
N LYS A 93 -2.57 0.66 1.48
CA LYS A 93 -1.65 0.75 2.62
C LYS A 93 -2.35 1.14 3.92
N GLU A 94 -3.34 2.03 3.85
CA GLU A 94 -4.14 2.43 5.02
C GLU A 94 -5.06 1.29 5.48
N ARG A 95 -5.66 0.55 4.55
CA ARG A 95 -6.43 -0.66 4.84
C ARG A 95 -5.58 -1.72 5.53
N GLU A 96 -4.38 -1.99 5.03
CA GLU A 96 -3.46 -2.97 5.63
C GLU A 96 -3.08 -2.58 7.07
N LYS A 97 -2.79 -1.30 7.31
CA LYS A 97 -2.53 -0.78 8.67
C LYS A 97 -3.75 -0.97 9.57
N ASN A 98 -4.95 -0.61 9.12
CA ASN A 98 -6.17 -0.76 9.93
C ASN A 98 -6.43 -2.22 10.29
N VAL A 99 -6.25 -3.15 9.34
CA VAL A 99 -6.39 -4.59 9.60
C VAL A 99 -5.33 -5.08 10.58
N SER A 100 -4.07 -4.65 10.42
CA SER A 100 -2.98 -5.00 11.34
C SER A 100 -3.26 -4.50 12.76
N LEU A 101 -3.76 -3.27 12.92
CA LEU A 101 -4.14 -2.71 14.22
C LEU A 101 -5.29 -3.49 14.88
N LEU A 102 -6.29 -3.91 14.11
CA LEU A 102 -7.38 -4.75 14.63
C LEU A 102 -6.86 -6.10 15.15
N HIS A 103 -5.88 -6.69 14.47
CA HIS A 103 -5.24 -7.94 14.89
C HIS A 103 -4.36 -7.81 16.13
N LEU A 104 -3.92 -6.60 16.50
CA LEU A 104 -3.21 -6.38 17.76
C LEU A 104 -4.15 -6.47 18.98
N ILE A 105 -5.44 -6.22 18.77
CA ILE A 105 -6.44 -6.18 19.84
C ILE A 105 -7.23 -7.49 19.87
N PHE A 106 -7.73 -7.94 18.72
CA PHE A 106 -8.63 -9.08 18.62
C PHE A 106 -8.00 -10.28 17.91
N PRO A 107 -8.40 -11.52 18.27
CA PRO A 107 -8.08 -12.72 17.51
C PRO A 107 -8.46 -12.57 16.02
N PRO A 108 -7.75 -13.24 15.09
CA PRO A 108 -7.95 -13.05 13.65
C PRO A 108 -9.39 -13.25 13.16
N ASP A 109 -10.11 -14.23 13.72
CA ASP A 109 -11.50 -14.51 13.36
C ASP A 109 -12.44 -13.36 13.77
N ILE A 110 -12.28 -12.88 15.01
CA ILE A 110 -13.05 -11.78 15.59
C ILE A 110 -12.77 -10.46 14.83
N ALA A 111 -11.49 -10.17 14.56
CA ALA A 111 -11.08 -9.00 13.80
C ALA A 111 -11.70 -8.98 12.38
N LYS A 112 -11.73 -10.13 11.70
CA LYS A 112 -12.32 -10.26 10.37
C LYS A 112 -13.83 -9.98 10.38
N ARG A 113 -14.55 -10.54 11.36
CA ARG A 113 -16.00 -10.34 11.49
C ARG A 113 -16.36 -8.89 11.81
N LEU A 114 -15.61 -8.24 12.71
CA LEU A 114 -15.73 -6.81 12.97
C LEU A 114 -15.50 -5.96 11.72
N TRP A 115 -14.47 -6.31 10.94
CA TRP A 115 -14.15 -5.60 9.71
C TRP A 115 -15.27 -5.72 8.66
N LEU A 116 -15.98 -6.85 8.63
CA LEU A 116 -17.14 -7.07 7.77
C LEU A 116 -18.43 -6.40 8.30
N GLY A 117 -18.38 -5.74 9.47
CA GLY A 117 -19.54 -5.11 10.10
C GLY A 117 -20.50 -6.10 10.76
N GLU A 118 -20.05 -7.33 11.02
CA GLU A 118 -20.86 -8.34 11.69
C GLU A 118 -20.94 -8.10 13.20
N THR A 119 -22.09 -8.44 13.78
CA THR A 119 -22.25 -8.48 15.24
C THR A 119 -21.60 -9.75 15.81
N ILE A 120 -20.77 -9.59 16.85
CA ILE A 120 -20.16 -10.71 17.56
C ILE A 120 -20.99 -11.02 18.80
N GLU A 121 -21.52 -12.23 18.86
CA GLU A 121 -22.16 -12.77 20.05
C GLU A 121 -21.12 -13.32 21.04
N ALA A 122 -21.43 -13.26 22.33
CA ALA A 122 -20.61 -13.87 23.35
C ALA A 122 -20.53 -15.39 23.11
N LYS A 123 -19.32 -15.93 23.06
CA LYS A 123 -19.06 -17.34 22.83
C LYS A 123 -18.53 -17.98 24.11
N THR A 124 -19.12 -19.11 24.47
CA THR A 124 -18.63 -19.96 25.54
C THR A 124 -17.53 -20.88 25.04
N HIS A 125 -16.40 -20.96 25.74
CA HIS A 125 -15.34 -21.92 25.48
C HIS A 125 -15.23 -22.96 26.60
N GLU A 126 -15.25 -24.25 26.26
CA GLU A 126 -15.27 -25.37 27.22
C GLU A 126 -13.89 -25.66 27.84
N ASP A 127 -12.81 -25.47 27.08
CA ASP A 127 -11.47 -25.88 27.48
C ASP A 127 -10.47 -24.74 27.26
N VAL A 128 -10.31 -23.90 28.29
CA VAL A 128 -9.35 -22.78 28.27
C VAL A 128 -8.43 -22.88 29.48
N THR A 129 -7.14 -22.64 29.27
CA THR A 129 -6.17 -22.46 30.36
C THR A 129 -5.69 -21.03 30.37
N MET A 130 -5.86 -20.37 31.52
CA MET A 130 -5.34 -19.02 31.75
C MET A 130 -4.10 -19.08 32.63
N LEU A 131 -3.16 -18.19 32.33
CA LEU A 131 -2.03 -17.85 33.16
C LEU A 131 -2.15 -16.39 33.56
N PHE A 132 -2.12 -16.17 34.87
CA PHE A 132 -2.00 -14.85 35.46
C PHE A 132 -0.61 -14.69 36.02
N SER A 133 -0.01 -13.54 35.74
CA SER A 133 1.34 -13.17 36.11
C SER A 133 1.28 -11.81 36.79
N ASP A 134 2.02 -11.64 37.88
CA ASP A 134 2.09 -10.40 38.64
C ASP A 134 3.53 -10.18 39.15
N ILE A 135 4.01 -8.92 39.14
CA ILE A 135 5.39 -8.59 39.52
C ILE A 135 5.45 -8.37 41.03
N VAL A 136 6.16 -9.27 41.72
CA VAL A 136 6.29 -9.15 43.18
C VAL A 136 7.06 -7.89 43.56
N GLY A 137 6.43 -7.03 44.36
CA GLY A 137 7.03 -5.80 44.86
C GLY A 137 6.96 -4.62 43.88
N PHE A 138 6.12 -4.69 42.84
CA PHE A 138 5.93 -3.60 41.88
C PHE A 138 5.58 -2.26 42.54
N THR A 139 4.70 -2.24 43.54
CA THR A 139 4.36 -1.02 44.29
C THR A 139 5.60 -0.35 44.88
N SER A 140 6.52 -1.13 45.44
CA SER A 140 7.78 -0.61 45.98
C SER A 140 8.68 -0.08 44.89
N ILE A 141 8.80 -0.79 43.76
CA ILE A 141 9.57 -0.35 42.59
C ILE A 141 9.06 0.99 42.06
N CYS A 142 7.74 1.16 41.94
CA CYS A 142 7.13 2.43 41.51
C CYS A 142 7.33 3.57 42.52
N SER A 143 7.58 3.25 43.79
CA SER A 143 7.80 4.25 44.84
C SER A 143 9.22 4.84 44.79
N THR A 144 10.18 4.09 44.24
CA THR A 144 11.60 4.47 44.19
C THR A 144 12.08 4.84 42.79
N ALA A 145 11.47 4.28 41.73
CA ALA A 145 11.80 4.55 40.35
C ALA A 145 11.11 5.79 39.78
N THR A 146 11.73 6.42 38.78
CA THR A 146 11.01 7.43 37.99
C THR A 146 9.98 6.77 37.07
N PRO A 147 8.88 7.46 36.72
CA PRO A 147 7.85 6.90 35.83
C PRO A 147 8.41 6.35 34.51
N MET A 148 9.37 7.04 33.91
CA MET A 148 10.01 6.58 32.67
C MET A 148 10.81 5.29 32.84
N MET A 149 11.47 5.09 33.99
CA MET A 149 12.20 3.86 34.27
C MET A 149 11.25 2.67 34.45
N VAL A 150 10.11 2.88 35.10
CA VAL A 150 9.06 1.86 35.25
C VAL A 150 8.50 1.46 33.88
N ILE A 151 8.16 2.46 33.04
CA ILE A 151 7.63 2.22 31.70
C ILE A 151 8.63 1.42 30.85
N ASN A 152 9.90 1.83 30.82
CA ASN A 152 10.91 1.13 30.05
C ASN A 152 11.11 -0.31 30.53
N MET A 153 11.16 -0.53 31.86
CA MET A 153 11.27 -1.87 32.44
C MET A 153 10.10 -2.78 32.04
N LEU A 154 8.86 -2.28 32.13
CA LEU A 154 7.67 -3.03 31.72
C LEU A 154 7.66 -3.30 30.21
N GLN A 155 8.03 -2.31 29.40
CA GLN A 155 8.07 -2.45 27.95
C GLN A 155 9.10 -3.50 27.52
N ASP A 156 10.30 -3.50 28.09
CA ASP A 156 11.33 -4.49 27.78
C ASP A 156 10.90 -5.91 28.15
N LEU A 157 10.27 -6.07 29.32
CA LEU A 157 9.76 -7.35 29.79
C LEU A 157 8.60 -7.87 28.92
N TYR A 158 7.59 -7.03 28.68
CA TYR A 158 6.39 -7.41 27.93
C TYR A 158 6.66 -7.62 26.45
N ASN A 159 7.61 -6.88 25.85
CA ASN A 159 8.03 -7.15 24.47
C ASN A 159 8.55 -8.59 24.30
N GLN A 160 9.29 -9.11 25.27
CA GLN A 160 9.76 -10.50 25.20
C GLN A 160 8.64 -11.50 25.43
N PHE A 161 7.70 -11.21 26.33
CA PHE A 161 6.52 -12.06 26.52
C PHE A 161 5.64 -12.11 25.27
N ASP A 162 5.43 -10.97 24.60
CA ASP A 162 4.68 -10.88 23.35
C ASP A 162 5.33 -11.73 22.25
N VAL A 163 6.67 -11.78 22.18
CA VAL A 163 7.40 -12.67 21.26
C VAL A 163 7.11 -14.15 21.58
N TYR A 164 7.08 -14.55 22.85
CA TYR A 164 6.75 -15.92 23.23
C TYR A 164 5.29 -16.28 22.95
N CYS A 165 4.36 -15.33 23.09
CA CYS A 165 2.96 -15.54 22.71
C CYS A 165 2.84 -15.98 21.24
N GLY A 166 3.59 -15.31 20.34
CA GLY A 166 3.65 -15.68 18.93
C GLY A 166 4.32 -17.05 18.67
N GLN A 167 5.35 -17.41 19.43
CA GLN A 167 6.08 -18.68 19.26
C GLN A 167 5.31 -19.89 19.78
N ILE A 168 4.60 -19.74 20.89
CA ILE A 168 3.91 -20.83 21.60
C ILE A 168 2.43 -20.94 21.15
N ASP A 169 1.97 -19.99 20.33
CA ASP A 169 0.59 -19.87 19.84
C ASP A 169 -0.40 -19.78 21.00
N VAL A 170 -0.22 -18.77 21.87
CA VAL A 170 -1.12 -18.42 22.98
C VAL A 170 -1.59 -16.97 22.86
N TYR A 171 -2.81 -16.69 23.32
CA TYR A 171 -3.41 -15.37 23.18
C TYR A 171 -3.16 -14.50 24.40
N LYS A 172 -2.65 -13.28 24.20
CA LYS A 172 -2.52 -12.26 25.23
C LYS A 172 -3.88 -11.64 25.51
N VAL A 173 -4.28 -11.66 26.78
CA VAL A 173 -5.49 -10.99 27.25
C VAL A 173 -5.09 -9.59 27.72
N GLU A 174 -5.91 -8.58 27.44
CA GLU A 174 -5.68 -7.22 27.94
C GLU A 174 -5.60 -7.21 29.48
N THR A 175 -4.55 -6.57 30.01
CA THR A 175 -4.31 -6.46 31.44
C THR A 175 -4.20 -5.01 31.89
N ILE A 176 -4.36 -4.80 33.20
CA ILE A 176 -4.25 -3.48 33.84
C ILE A 176 -3.08 -3.53 34.81
N GLY A 177 -2.16 -2.57 34.69
CA GLY A 177 -1.02 -2.40 35.58
C GLY A 177 0.15 -3.33 35.26
N ASP A 178 0.70 -3.96 36.29
CA ASP A 178 1.83 -4.89 36.27
C ASP A 178 1.44 -6.36 36.06
N ALA A 179 0.14 -6.63 36.05
CA ALA A 179 -0.37 -7.94 35.71
C ALA A 179 -0.19 -8.24 34.21
N TYR A 180 0.17 -9.48 33.89
CA TYR A 180 0.22 -9.99 32.51
C TYR A 180 -0.61 -11.27 32.42
N CYS A 181 -1.47 -11.39 31.42
CA CYS A 181 -2.40 -12.52 31.31
C CYS A 181 -2.39 -13.11 29.91
N VAL A 182 -2.32 -14.43 29.85
CA VAL A 182 -2.38 -15.18 28.60
C VAL A 182 -3.34 -16.35 28.72
N ALA A 183 -4.03 -16.65 27.62
CA ALA A 183 -4.99 -17.73 27.50
C ALA A 183 -4.59 -18.67 26.37
N GLY A 184 -4.59 -19.96 26.65
CA GLY A 184 -4.46 -21.03 25.66
C GLY A 184 -5.83 -21.65 25.42
N GLY A 185 -6.16 -21.93 24.15
CA GLY A 185 -7.47 -22.45 23.76
C GLY A 185 -8.54 -21.38 23.50
N LEU A 186 -8.25 -20.10 23.75
CA LEU A 186 -9.23 -19.02 23.59
C LEU A 186 -9.36 -18.53 22.13
N HIS A 187 -8.24 -18.25 21.47
CA HIS A 187 -8.24 -17.80 20.06
C HIS A 187 -8.40 -18.97 19.07
N LYS A 188 -8.03 -20.18 19.50
CA LYS A 188 -8.09 -21.41 18.71
C LYS A 188 -8.21 -22.62 19.63
N ASP A 189 -9.21 -23.46 19.38
CA ASP A 189 -9.42 -24.69 20.14
C ASP A 189 -8.22 -25.64 19.94
N THR A 190 -7.61 -26.06 21.05
CA THR A 190 -6.42 -26.94 21.03
C THR A 190 -6.40 -27.86 22.24
N LYS A 191 -6.11 -29.15 22.03
CA LYS A 191 -6.06 -30.14 23.13
C LYS A 191 -4.83 -29.98 24.04
N THR A 192 -3.82 -29.25 23.57
CA THR A 192 -2.55 -29.02 24.30
C THR A 192 -2.49 -27.65 24.96
N HIS A 193 -3.63 -26.96 25.12
CA HIS A 193 -3.72 -25.61 25.70
C HIS A 193 -2.98 -25.50 27.05
N ALA A 194 -3.09 -26.52 27.92
CA ALA A 194 -2.43 -26.52 29.22
C ALA A 194 -0.91 -26.66 29.11
N GLN A 195 -0.42 -27.44 28.16
CA GLN A 195 1.01 -27.63 27.91
C GLN A 195 1.64 -26.35 27.34
N GLN A 196 0.97 -25.71 26.38
CA GLN A 196 1.40 -24.43 25.81
C GLN A 196 1.54 -23.38 26.90
N ILE A 197 0.55 -23.27 27.79
CA ILE A 197 0.61 -22.30 28.89
C ILE A 197 1.67 -22.67 29.93
N ALA A 198 1.92 -23.96 30.20
CA ALA A 198 3.03 -24.38 31.05
C ALA A 198 4.40 -24.02 30.46
N TRP A 199 4.58 -24.16 29.15
CA TRP A 199 5.78 -23.70 28.46
C TRP A 199 5.92 -22.18 28.50
N MET A 200 4.84 -21.44 28.31
CA MET A 200 4.83 -19.99 28.47
C MET A 200 5.26 -19.58 29.87
N ALA A 201 4.73 -20.22 30.92
CA ALA A 201 5.14 -19.97 32.30
C ALA A 201 6.64 -20.18 32.51
N MET A 202 7.22 -21.26 31.97
CA MET A 202 8.66 -21.51 32.09
C MET A 202 9.49 -20.44 31.39
N ARG A 203 9.09 -20.01 30.19
CA ARG A 203 9.77 -18.92 29.47
C ARG A 203 9.69 -17.60 30.21
N MET A 204 8.53 -17.25 30.75
CA MET A 204 8.37 -16.02 31.54
C MET A 204 9.29 -16.00 32.75
N ILE A 205 9.40 -17.12 33.48
CA ILE A 205 10.29 -17.25 34.65
C ILE A 205 11.76 -17.11 34.23
N GLU A 206 12.16 -17.81 33.16
CA GLU A 206 13.52 -17.74 32.62
C GLU A 206 13.88 -16.30 32.23
N THR A 207 13.01 -15.62 31.50
CA THR A 207 13.22 -14.22 31.08
C THR A 207 13.32 -13.25 32.25
N CYS A 208 12.51 -13.42 33.30
CA CYS A 208 12.58 -12.56 34.49
C CYS A 208 13.94 -12.64 35.18
N SER A 209 14.62 -13.79 35.12
CA SER A 209 15.95 -13.94 35.74
C SER A 209 17.02 -13.08 35.05
N PHE A 210 16.81 -12.73 33.78
CA PHE A 210 17.73 -11.89 33.00
C PHE A 210 17.40 -10.39 33.10
N HIS A 211 16.21 -10.02 33.55
CA HIS A 211 15.79 -8.62 33.67
C HIS A 211 16.05 -8.08 35.09
N GLN A 212 16.61 -6.88 35.14
CA GLN A 212 16.89 -6.19 36.39
C GLN A 212 15.96 -4.98 36.53
N THR A 213 15.58 -4.72 37.78
CA THR A 213 14.94 -3.49 38.21
C THR A 213 15.92 -2.32 38.14
N HIS A 214 15.40 -1.10 38.25
CA HIS A 214 16.21 0.13 38.30
C HIS A 214 17.33 0.13 39.38
N ASP A 215 17.15 -0.63 40.46
CA ASP A 215 18.12 -0.76 41.55
C ASP A 215 19.13 -1.91 41.33
N GLY A 216 19.16 -2.52 40.14
CA GLY A 216 20.06 -3.62 39.79
C GLY A 216 19.68 -4.98 40.41
N GLN A 217 18.55 -5.06 41.11
CA GLN A 217 18.01 -6.32 41.61
C GLN A 217 17.26 -7.05 40.49
N PRO A 218 17.39 -8.38 40.33
CA PRO A 218 16.61 -9.12 39.36
C PRO A 218 15.11 -8.99 39.68
N ILE A 219 14.26 -8.99 38.64
CA ILE A 219 12.81 -9.03 38.82
C ILE A 219 12.47 -10.37 39.48
N ARG A 220 12.13 -10.34 40.77
CA ARG A 220 11.88 -11.55 41.55
C ARG A 220 10.48 -12.09 41.23
N ASN A 221 10.43 -13.38 40.91
CA ASN A 221 9.26 -14.26 40.86
C ASN A 221 7.96 -13.60 40.40
N ILE A 222 7.60 -13.81 39.14
CA ILE A 222 6.22 -13.63 38.70
C ILE A 222 5.32 -14.60 39.46
N SER A 223 4.28 -14.10 40.12
CA SER A 223 3.25 -14.97 40.71
C SER A 223 2.40 -15.60 39.61
N THR A 224 2.84 -16.75 39.12
CA THR A 224 2.14 -17.45 38.04
C THR A 224 1.00 -18.32 38.59
N LYS A 225 -0.25 -17.95 38.33
CA LYS A 225 -1.42 -18.78 38.62
C LYS A 225 -1.99 -19.36 37.33
N LEU A 226 -1.92 -20.69 37.21
CA LEU A 226 -2.61 -21.45 36.18
C LEU A 226 -4.02 -21.79 36.66
N LYS A 227 -5.02 -21.45 35.84
CA LYS A 227 -6.40 -21.86 36.11
C LYS A 227 -7.03 -22.40 34.83
N LYS A 228 -7.51 -23.63 34.90
CA LYS A 228 -8.37 -24.20 33.86
C LYS A 228 -9.79 -23.72 34.11
N PHE A 229 -10.39 -23.09 33.12
CA PHE A 229 -11.80 -22.74 33.13
C PHE A 229 -12.55 -23.70 32.21
N GLY A 230 -13.66 -24.23 32.71
CA GLY A 230 -14.53 -25.14 31.96
C GLY A 230 -15.59 -24.42 31.11
N ILE A 231 -15.76 -23.11 31.34
CA ILE A 231 -16.72 -22.21 30.68
C ILE A 231 -16.14 -20.80 30.85
N LEU A 232 -15.66 -20.18 29.77
CA LEU A 232 -15.36 -18.73 29.68
C LEU A 232 -16.26 -18.10 28.63
#